data_AF-A0A948Q2E2-F1
#
_entry.id   AF-A0A948Q2E2-F1
#
_cell.length_a   1.000
_cell.length_b   1.000
_cell.length_c   1.000
_cell.angle_alpha   90.00
_cell.angle_beta   90.00
_cell.angle_gamma   90.00
#
_symmetry.space_group_name_H-M   'P 1'
#
loop_
_entity.id
_entity.type
_entity.pdbx_description
1 polymer ?
#
loop_
_entity_poly.entity_id
_entity_poly.type
_entity_poly.pdbx_seq_one_letter_code
_entity_poly.pdbx_strand_id
1 'polypeptide(L)'
;MSGSVLHQDRILLPLRLGLSALLLLEAAAAWLPGPALWGFNHLAWLPAPWRILVPLAGFAAVWTPVGRWLGGILAGGRGAAFLERRALAYGVAPALGGLVFFLLQDRVHLLGDGATLADNLAKGVIFHGFDFMTYFLYAQAFQWLGAGPESQAYSVMAWGSILSGAVYVGAAAWAARRLECRPAGRSLLFGLLVSAPILQIFMGYAEVYAPLAVALMAFAACLCLDAEGKAPLWWAGAAWAVAL
;
A
#
# COMPACT_ATOMS: atom_id res chain seq x y z
N MET A 1 -5.29 6.09 41.58
CA MET A 1 -5.18 6.35 40.13
C MET A 1 -3.73 6.34 39.59
N SER A 2 -2.67 6.15 40.39
CA SER A 2 -1.28 6.15 39.87
C SER A 2 -0.77 4.81 39.30
N GLY A 3 -1.48 3.70 39.54
CA GLY A 3 -1.02 2.36 39.12
C GLY A 3 -1.16 2.04 37.62
N SER A 4 -2.09 2.68 36.89
CA SER A 4 -2.35 2.36 35.48
C SER A 4 -1.33 2.96 34.51
N VAL A 5 -0.74 4.11 34.87
CA VAL A 5 0.22 4.83 34.00
C VAL A 5 1.55 4.06 33.91
N LEU A 6 2.04 3.57 35.05
CA LEU A 6 3.31 2.84 35.13
C LEU A 6 3.31 1.52 34.33
N HIS A 7 2.14 0.89 34.16
CA HIS A 7 2.03 -0.34 33.39
C HIS A 7 2.02 -0.10 31.88
N GLN A 8 1.38 0.97 31.40
CA GLN A 8 1.37 1.34 29.99
C GLN A 8 2.76 1.73 29.47
N ASP A 9 3.54 2.47 30.27
CA ASP A 9 4.87 2.91 29.86
C ASP A 9 5.85 1.74 29.67
N ARG A 10 5.71 0.65 30.45
CA ARG A 10 6.56 -0.54 30.30
C ARG A 10 6.35 -1.28 28.99
N ILE A 11 5.12 -1.31 28.47
CA ILE A 11 4.80 -1.99 27.21
C ILE A 11 5.18 -1.12 26.01
N LEU A 12 5.04 0.21 26.13
CA LEU A 12 5.29 1.14 25.02
C LEU A 12 6.78 1.45 24.83
N LEU A 13 7.60 1.35 25.88
CA LEU A 13 9.02 1.69 25.80
C LEU A 13 9.78 0.82 24.78
N PRO A 14 9.68 -0.53 24.77
CA PRO A 14 10.35 -1.35 23.75
C PRO A 14 9.95 -1.00 22.32
N LEU A 15 8.67 -0.72 22.10
CA LEU A 15 8.17 -0.29 20.78
C LEU A 15 8.76 1.05 20.35
N ARG A 16 8.79 2.05 21.26
CA ARG A 16 9.42 3.35 20.98
C ARG A 16 10.89 3.20 20.66
N LEU A 17 11.61 2.37 21.40
CA LEU A 17 13.02 2.07 21.14
C LEU A 17 13.21 1.39 19.78
N GLY A 18 12.38 0.41 19.44
CA GLY A 18 12.42 -0.27 18.14
C GLY A 18 12.18 0.69 16.97
N LEU A 19 11.12 1.51 17.04
CA LEU A 19 10.83 2.54 16.04
C LEU A 19 11.96 3.57 15.94
N SER A 20 12.54 3.95 17.08
CA SER A 20 13.68 4.87 17.12
C SER A 20 14.91 4.26 16.44
N ALA A 21 15.19 2.98 16.69
CA ALA A 21 16.29 2.28 16.04
C ALA A 21 16.10 2.19 14.52
N LEU A 22 14.87 1.93 14.05
CA LEU A 22 14.53 1.96 12.63
C LEU A 22 14.74 3.34 12.01
N LEU A 23 14.28 4.41 12.68
CA LEU A 23 14.49 5.79 12.22
C LEU A 23 15.97 6.18 12.19
N LEU A 24 16.77 5.74 13.17
CA LEU A 24 18.22 5.93 13.17
C LEU A 24 18.88 5.18 12.01
N LEU A 25 18.47 3.94 11.76
CA LEU A 25 18.98 3.12 10.66
C LEU A 25 18.67 3.75 9.31
N GLU A 26 17.44 4.22 9.11
CA GLU A 26 17.00 4.93 7.91
C GLU A 26 17.77 6.24 7.72
N ALA A 27 17.94 7.02 8.80
CA ALA A 27 18.73 8.25 8.78
C ALA A 27 20.21 7.99 8.43
N ALA A 28 20.82 6.94 8.98
CA ALA A 28 22.19 6.56 8.65
C ALA A 28 22.32 6.09 7.18
N ALA A 29 21.38 5.26 6.74
CA ALA A 29 21.32 4.75 5.37
C ALA A 29 21.07 5.85 4.33
N ALA A 30 20.49 6.99 4.72
CA ALA A 30 20.32 8.17 3.87
C ALA A 30 21.65 8.83 3.44
N TRP A 31 22.73 8.62 4.21
CA TRP A 31 24.05 9.21 3.98
C TRP A 31 25.10 8.20 3.53
N LEU A 32 24.87 6.92 3.83
CA LEU A 32 25.76 5.82 3.46
C LEU A 32 24.98 4.78 2.63
N PRO A 33 24.42 5.15 1.47
CA PRO A 33 23.67 4.19 0.66
C PRO A 33 24.62 3.07 0.21
N GLY A 34 24.22 1.82 0.45
CA GLY A 34 24.97 0.66 0.04
C GLY A 34 24.10 -0.59 0.00
N PRO A 35 24.55 -1.68 -0.66
CA PRO A 35 23.75 -2.90 -0.80
C PRO A 35 23.31 -3.52 0.53
N ALA A 36 24.15 -3.39 1.56
CA ALA A 36 23.85 -3.89 2.92
C ALA A 36 22.71 -3.13 3.62
N LEU A 37 22.39 -1.91 3.16
CA LEU A 37 21.33 -1.06 3.69
C LEU A 37 20.16 -0.92 2.71
N TRP A 38 20.06 -1.82 1.72
CA TRP A 38 18.91 -1.88 0.82
C TRP A 38 17.64 -2.02 1.65
N GLY A 39 16.72 -1.07 1.45
CA GLY A 39 15.40 -1.05 2.10
C GLY A 39 15.35 -0.07 3.28
N PHE A 40 16.50 0.45 3.69
CA PHE A 40 16.59 1.55 4.65
C PHE A 40 17.12 2.84 4.01
N ASN A 41 17.72 2.76 2.83
CA ASN A 41 18.32 3.89 2.13
C ASN A 41 17.32 4.71 1.30
N HIS A 42 16.01 4.61 1.54
CA HIS A 42 14.98 5.31 0.75
C HIS A 42 15.15 6.84 0.79
N LEU A 43 15.57 7.40 1.93
CA LEU A 43 15.82 8.84 2.07
C LEU A 43 17.05 9.32 1.30
N ALA A 44 17.95 8.44 0.87
CA ALA A 44 19.17 8.82 0.13
C ALA A 44 18.85 9.52 -1.20
N TRP A 45 17.63 9.32 -1.73
CA TRP A 45 17.16 9.93 -2.99
C TRP A 45 16.52 11.30 -2.80
N LEU A 46 16.29 11.74 -1.56
CA LEU A 46 15.73 13.06 -1.27
C LEU A 46 16.83 14.12 -1.16
N PRO A 47 16.51 15.42 -1.38
CA PRO A 47 17.43 16.52 -1.05
C PRO A 47 17.86 16.47 0.42
N ALA A 48 19.10 16.90 0.70
CA ALA A 48 19.71 16.83 2.04
C ALA A 48 18.82 17.34 3.20
N PRO A 49 18.04 18.44 3.08
CA PRO A 49 17.14 18.86 4.15
C PRO A 49 16.13 17.79 4.54
N TRP A 50 15.56 17.07 3.57
CA TRP A 50 14.55 16.04 3.82
C TRP A 50 15.12 14.80 4.50
N ARG A 51 16.39 14.47 4.21
CA ARG A 51 17.12 13.37 4.89
C ARG A 51 17.23 13.58 6.40
N ILE A 52 17.17 14.84 6.84
CA ILE A 52 17.23 15.23 8.26
C ILE A 52 15.81 15.42 8.81
N LEU A 53 14.97 16.15 8.08
CA LEU A 53 13.62 16.51 8.54
C LEU A 53 12.71 15.30 8.72
N VAL A 54 12.79 14.29 7.82
CA VAL A 54 11.92 13.10 7.91
C VAL A 54 12.21 12.28 9.17
N PRO A 55 13.46 11.86 9.47
CA PRO A 55 13.75 11.18 10.73
C PRO A 55 13.42 12.03 11.96
N LEU A 56 13.70 13.34 11.95
CA LEU A 56 13.35 14.22 13.06
C LEU A 56 11.84 14.28 13.31
N ALA A 57 11.03 14.38 12.25
CA ALA A 57 9.58 14.31 12.36
C ALA A 57 9.12 12.94 12.89
N GLY A 58 9.77 11.86 12.46
CA GLY A 58 9.56 10.51 13.00
C GLY A 58 9.88 10.43 14.50
N PHE A 59 11.02 10.92 14.94
CA PHE A 59 11.38 10.98 16.37
C PHE A 59 10.40 11.83 17.16
N ALA A 60 9.98 12.97 16.61
CA ALA A 60 8.96 13.80 17.20
C ALA A 60 7.65 13.01 17.35
N ALA A 61 7.22 12.28 16.32
CA ALA A 61 6.05 11.43 16.38
C ALA A 61 6.20 10.27 17.39
N VAL A 62 7.40 9.73 17.64
CA VAL A 62 7.59 8.63 18.59
C VAL A 62 7.63 9.11 20.05
N TRP A 63 8.33 10.22 20.31
CA TRP A 63 8.68 10.64 21.68
C TRP A 63 7.85 11.82 22.23
N THR A 64 7.19 12.59 21.37
CA THR A 64 6.45 13.79 21.80
C THR A 64 4.94 13.52 21.94
N PRO A 65 4.16 14.47 22.50
CA PRO A 65 2.71 14.36 22.56
C PRO A 65 2.03 14.20 21.20
N VAL A 66 2.69 14.60 20.10
CA VAL A 66 2.17 14.44 18.73
C VAL A 66 1.89 12.97 18.43
N GLY A 67 2.77 12.05 18.84
CA GLY A 67 2.56 10.62 18.71
C GLY A 67 1.34 10.10 19.43
N ARG A 68 1.12 10.58 20.66
CA ARG A 68 -0.07 10.22 21.45
C ARG A 68 -1.33 10.76 20.80
N TRP A 69 -1.27 11.95 20.21
CA TRP A 69 -2.39 12.53 19.48
C TRP A 69 -2.69 11.74 18.19
N LEU A 70 -1.67 11.43 17.38
CA LEU A 70 -1.80 10.58 16.18
C LEU A 70 -2.33 9.18 16.54
N GLY A 71 -1.76 8.57 17.58
CA GLY A 71 -2.23 7.31 18.13
C GLY A 71 -3.66 7.41 18.64
N GLY A 72 -4.07 8.54 19.22
CA GLY A 72 -5.46 8.81 19.60
C GLY A 72 -6.41 8.96 18.42
N ILE A 73 -5.94 9.41 17.25
CA ILE A 73 -6.73 9.44 16.01
C ILE A 73 -6.88 8.03 15.44
N LEU A 74 -5.76 7.30 15.35
CA LEU A 74 -5.70 5.95 14.77
C LEU A 74 -6.39 4.93 15.68
N ALA A 75 -6.04 4.88 16.96
CA ALA A 75 -6.60 3.94 17.93
C ALA A 75 -7.89 4.46 18.60
N GLY A 76 -8.25 5.72 18.40
CA GLY A 76 -9.49 6.27 18.97
C GLY A 76 -10.74 5.88 18.20
N GLY A 77 -11.90 6.17 18.79
CA GLY A 77 -13.19 5.82 18.19
C GLY A 77 -13.48 6.49 16.84
N ARG A 78 -12.75 7.53 16.44
CA ARG A 78 -12.97 8.25 15.19
C ARG A 78 -12.55 7.44 13.96
N GLY A 79 -11.34 6.87 13.95
CA GLY A 79 -10.89 5.98 12.87
C GLY A 79 -11.80 4.77 12.72
N ALA A 80 -12.22 4.20 13.85
CA ALA A 80 -13.15 3.09 13.85
C ALA A 80 -14.53 3.48 13.30
N ALA A 81 -15.08 4.62 13.76
CA ALA A 81 -16.36 5.12 13.28
C ALA A 81 -16.34 5.40 11.77
N PHE A 82 -15.21 5.82 11.21
CA PHE A 82 -15.02 5.94 9.77
C PHE A 82 -15.16 4.58 9.07
N LEU A 83 -14.43 3.56 9.53
CA LEU A 83 -14.47 2.21 8.94
C LEU A 83 -15.84 1.53 9.09
N GLU A 84 -16.60 1.81 10.15
CA GLU A 84 -17.93 1.23 10.32
C GLU A 84 -18.98 1.79 9.34
N ARG A 85 -18.79 3.02 8.86
CA ARG A 85 -19.67 3.64 7.87
C ARG A 85 -19.33 3.12 6.47
N ARG A 86 -20.09 2.13 5.99
CA ARG A 86 -19.87 1.45 4.69
C ARG A 86 -19.66 2.42 3.51
N ALA A 87 -20.44 3.49 3.42
CA ALA A 87 -20.27 4.50 2.37
C ALA A 87 -18.92 5.22 2.42
N LEU A 88 -18.40 5.47 3.62
CA LEU A 88 -17.07 6.06 3.78
C LEU A 88 -15.97 5.04 3.47
N ALA A 89 -16.07 3.85 4.06
CA ALA A 89 -15.05 2.80 3.94
C ALA A 89 -14.90 2.23 2.51
N TYR A 90 -16.02 2.08 1.79
CA TYR A 90 -16.05 1.43 0.47
C TYR A 90 -16.39 2.38 -0.69
N GLY A 91 -16.70 3.64 -0.40
CA GLY A 91 -16.93 4.66 -1.42
C GLY A 91 -15.90 5.79 -1.32
N VAL A 92 -15.98 6.57 -0.24
CA VAL A 92 -15.15 7.77 -0.08
C VAL A 92 -13.66 7.45 0.04
N ALA A 93 -13.25 6.49 0.86
CA ALA A 93 -11.85 6.11 1.02
C ALA A 93 -11.21 5.64 -0.31
N PRO A 94 -11.80 4.67 -1.04
CA PRO A 94 -11.33 4.29 -2.38
C PRO A 94 -11.23 5.46 -3.35
N ALA A 95 -12.25 6.33 -3.40
CA ALA A 95 -12.26 7.48 -4.30
C ALA A 95 -11.16 8.50 -3.96
N LEU A 96 -10.98 8.82 -2.67
CA LEU A 96 -9.90 9.69 -2.22
C LEU A 96 -8.53 9.05 -2.44
N GLY A 97 -8.39 7.74 -2.21
CA GLY A 97 -7.18 6.98 -2.51
C GLY A 97 -6.81 7.06 -3.99
N GLY A 98 -7.77 6.77 -4.88
CA GLY A 98 -7.60 6.91 -6.33
C GLY A 98 -7.24 8.34 -6.74
N LEU A 99 -7.87 9.36 -6.14
CA LEU A 99 -7.53 10.76 -6.37
C LEU A 99 -6.09 11.07 -5.93
N VAL A 100 -5.67 10.62 -4.75
CA VAL A 100 -4.30 10.80 -4.26
C VAL A 100 -3.30 10.12 -5.19
N PHE A 101 -3.56 8.88 -5.61
CA PHE A 101 -2.70 8.15 -6.54
C PHE A 101 -2.60 8.82 -7.91
N PHE A 102 -3.70 9.39 -8.40
CA PHE A 102 -3.71 10.18 -9.62
C PHE A 102 -2.91 11.48 -9.49
N LEU A 103 -3.07 12.21 -8.38
CA LEU A 103 -2.34 13.47 -8.14
C LEU A 103 -0.83 13.25 -7.92
N LEU A 104 -0.48 12.10 -7.34
CA LEU A 104 0.90 11.69 -7.09
C LEU A 104 1.46 10.80 -8.20
N GLN A 105 0.79 10.75 -9.35
CA GLN A 105 1.20 9.90 -10.46
C GLN A 105 2.66 10.16 -10.84
N ASP A 106 3.46 9.09 -10.86
CA ASP A 106 4.83 9.16 -11.28
C ASP A 106 4.91 9.50 -12.77
N ARG A 107 5.83 10.41 -13.10
CA ARG A 107 6.11 10.84 -14.47
C ARG A 107 7.38 10.22 -15.02
N VAL A 108 8.14 9.51 -14.19
CA VAL A 108 9.43 8.94 -14.55
C VAL A 108 9.24 7.49 -15.00
N HIS A 109 9.46 7.23 -16.29
CA HIS A 109 9.31 5.89 -16.86
C HIS A 109 10.48 4.93 -16.54
N LEU A 110 11.48 5.40 -15.79
CA LEU A 110 12.78 4.72 -15.62
C LEU A 110 12.90 3.87 -14.35
N LEU A 111 11.82 3.73 -13.58
CA LEU A 111 11.80 2.80 -12.47
C LEU A 111 11.41 1.42 -13.02
N GLY A 112 12.31 0.44 -12.91
CA GLY A 112 12.05 -0.98 -13.21
C GLY A 112 11.79 -1.32 -14.68
N ASP A 113 10.98 -2.36 -14.90
CA ASP A 113 10.70 -2.97 -16.21
C ASP A 113 9.51 -2.33 -16.93
N GLY A 114 8.91 -1.28 -16.36
CA GLY A 114 7.67 -0.69 -16.89
C GLY A 114 7.77 -0.23 -18.35
N ALA A 115 8.95 0.24 -18.77
CA ALA A 115 9.18 0.61 -20.15
C ALA A 115 9.19 -0.59 -21.11
N THR A 116 9.87 -1.67 -20.72
CA THR A 116 9.87 -2.93 -21.46
C THR A 116 8.47 -3.52 -21.55
N LEU A 117 7.69 -3.45 -20.47
CA LEU A 117 6.31 -3.94 -20.45
C LEU A 117 5.40 -3.14 -21.37
N ALA A 118 5.48 -1.81 -21.36
CA ALA A 118 4.69 -0.96 -22.24
C ALA A 118 5.06 -1.13 -23.72
N ASP A 119 6.35 -1.28 -24.04
CA ASP A 119 6.84 -1.59 -25.39
C ASP A 119 6.35 -2.96 -25.88
N ASN A 120 6.45 -3.99 -25.03
CA ASN A 120 5.90 -5.32 -25.33
C ASN A 120 4.38 -5.25 -25.59
N LEU A 121 3.66 -4.49 -24.78
CA LEU A 121 2.21 -4.30 -24.91
C LEU A 121 1.85 -3.61 -26.23
N ALA A 122 2.60 -2.56 -26.59
CA ALA A 122 2.44 -1.84 -27.85
C ALA A 122 2.76 -2.72 -29.08
N LYS A 123 3.70 -3.66 -28.95
CA LYS A 123 4.02 -4.67 -29.98
C LYS A 123 2.99 -5.81 -30.06
N GLY A 124 1.97 -5.82 -29.20
CA GLY A 124 0.94 -6.84 -29.18
C GLY A 124 1.39 -8.15 -28.51
N VAL A 125 2.46 -8.13 -27.71
CA VAL A 125 2.81 -9.26 -26.86
C VAL A 125 1.73 -9.40 -25.79
N ILE A 126 1.13 -10.58 -25.68
CA ILE A 126 0.03 -10.88 -24.74
C ILE A 126 0.47 -11.73 -23.53
N PHE A 127 1.73 -12.17 -23.51
CA PHE A 127 2.29 -13.05 -22.50
C PHE A 127 3.55 -12.43 -21.89
N HIS A 128 3.61 -12.38 -20.56
CA HIS A 128 4.79 -12.06 -19.78
C HIS A 128 4.90 -13.08 -18.64
N GLY A 129 6.11 -13.52 -18.31
CA GLY A 129 6.34 -14.84 -17.71
C GLY A 129 5.72 -15.06 -16.32
N PHE A 130 6.08 -14.20 -15.35
CA PHE A 130 5.79 -14.40 -13.92
C PHE A 130 4.50 -13.71 -13.43
N ASP A 131 3.82 -13.02 -14.33
CA ASP A 131 2.74 -12.07 -14.07
C ASP A 131 1.69 -12.13 -15.19
N PHE A 132 1.56 -13.32 -15.80
CA PHE A 132 0.84 -13.55 -17.04
C PHE A 132 -0.58 -13.02 -16.99
N MET A 133 -1.37 -13.35 -15.96
CA MET A 133 -2.77 -12.91 -15.93
C MET A 133 -2.88 -11.39 -15.81
N THR A 134 -2.06 -10.78 -14.95
CA THR A 134 -2.09 -9.32 -14.78
C THR A 134 -1.67 -8.60 -16.05
N TYR A 135 -0.61 -9.06 -16.73
CA TYR A 135 -0.18 -8.53 -18.02
C TYR A 135 -1.23 -8.76 -19.12
N PHE A 136 -1.85 -9.95 -19.14
CA PHE A 136 -2.92 -10.29 -20.07
C PHE A 136 -4.13 -9.37 -19.91
N LEU A 137 -4.52 -9.02 -18.68
CA LEU A 137 -5.60 -8.06 -18.43
C LEU A 137 -5.29 -6.69 -19.04
N TYR A 138 -4.04 -6.23 -18.95
CA TYR A 138 -3.61 -4.99 -19.61
C TYR A 138 -3.63 -5.12 -21.13
N ALA A 139 -3.19 -6.25 -21.69
CA ALA A 139 -3.27 -6.53 -23.12
C ALA A 139 -4.71 -6.47 -23.63
N GLN A 140 -5.65 -7.11 -22.93
CA GLN A 140 -7.07 -7.06 -23.29
C GLN A 140 -7.64 -5.64 -23.20
N ALA A 141 -7.32 -4.90 -22.14
CA ALA A 141 -7.75 -3.51 -22.00
C ALA A 141 -7.20 -2.61 -23.12
N PHE A 142 -5.92 -2.79 -23.48
CA PHE A 142 -5.27 -2.03 -24.54
C PHE A 142 -5.88 -2.32 -25.91
N GLN A 143 -6.17 -3.59 -26.22
CA GLN A 143 -6.85 -4.00 -27.45
C GLN A 143 -8.28 -3.45 -27.53
N TRP A 144 -9.05 -3.48 -26.44
CA TRP A 144 -10.40 -2.92 -26.41
C TRP A 144 -10.45 -1.41 -26.61
N LEU A 145 -9.39 -0.70 -26.22
CA LEU A 145 -9.23 0.74 -26.45
C LEU A 145 -8.70 1.07 -27.85
N GLY A 146 -8.61 0.07 -28.73
CA GLY A 146 -8.29 0.22 -30.15
C GLY A 146 -6.84 -0.05 -30.53
N ALA A 147 -5.98 -0.44 -29.57
CA ALA A 147 -4.52 -0.48 -29.71
C ALA A 147 -3.92 0.83 -30.26
N GLY A 148 -2.63 1.07 -30.05
CA GLY A 148 -2.05 2.32 -30.49
C GLY A 148 -0.57 2.47 -30.19
N PRO A 149 -0.06 3.70 -30.13
CA PRO A 149 1.35 3.93 -29.86
C PRO A 149 1.72 3.50 -28.43
N GLU A 150 3.02 3.34 -28.18
CA GLU A 150 3.58 3.02 -26.87
C GLU A 150 3.07 3.94 -25.74
N SER A 151 2.91 5.24 -26.02
CA SER A 151 2.36 6.21 -25.06
C SER A 151 0.94 5.86 -24.57
N GLN A 152 0.13 5.24 -25.43
CA GLN A 152 -1.19 4.75 -25.05
C GLN A 152 -1.09 3.48 -24.20
N ALA A 153 -0.13 2.58 -24.49
CA ALA A 153 0.14 1.40 -23.67
C ALA A 153 0.53 1.79 -22.24
N TYR A 154 1.46 2.73 -22.07
CA TYR A 154 1.79 3.29 -20.74
C TYR A 154 0.57 3.88 -20.04
N SER A 155 -0.24 4.65 -20.77
CA SER A 155 -1.44 5.28 -20.20
C SER A 155 -2.41 4.23 -19.66
N VAL A 156 -2.62 3.14 -20.40
CA VAL A 156 -3.46 2.01 -19.96
C VAL A 156 -2.89 1.36 -18.70
N MET A 157 -1.57 1.13 -18.66
CA MET A 157 -0.90 0.55 -17.49
C MET A 157 -1.02 1.45 -16.25
N ALA A 158 -0.71 2.74 -16.40
CA ALA A 158 -0.78 3.73 -15.34
C ALA A 158 -2.21 3.90 -14.79
N TRP A 159 -3.21 3.99 -15.67
CA TRP A 159 -4.61 4.06 -15.25
C TRP A 159 -5.05 2.78 -14.54
N GLY A 160 -4.67 1.60 -15.04
CA GLY A 160 -4.98 0.36 -14.33
C GLY A 160 -4.30 0.29 -12.96
N SER A 161 -3.06 0.78 -12.83
CA SER A 161 -2.37 0.90 -11.54
C SER A 161 -3.15 1.77 -10.54
N ILE A 162 -3.59 2.96 -10.97
CA ILE A 162 -4.38 3.89 -10.13
C ILE A 162 -5.72 3.27 -9.73
N LEU A 163 -6.43 2.65 -10.68
CA LEU A 163 -7.71 2.00 -10.42
C LEU A 163 -7.55 0.81 -9.47
N SER A 164 -6.50 -0.01 -9.65
CA SER A 164 -6.14 -1.07 -8.71
C SER A 164 -5.86 -0.51 -7.32
N GLY A 165 -5.19 0.64 -7.20
CA GLY A 165 -4.99 1.31 -5.91
C GLY A 165 -6.29 1.69 -5.22
N ALA A 166 -7.25 2.27 -5.94
CA ALA A 166 -8.56 2.60 -5.40
C ALA A 166 -9.27 1.33 -4.87
N VAL A 167 -9.26 0.25 -5.66
CA VAL A 167 -9.81 -1.06 -5.25
C VAL A 167 -9.08 -1.61 -4.02
N TYR A 168 -7.74 -1.51 -4.00
CA TYR A 168 -6.90 -1.95 -2.88
C TYR A 168 -7.28 -1.24 -1.59
N VAL A 169 -7.50 0.09 -1.61
CA VAL A 169 -7.93 0.84 -0.42
C VAL A 169 -9.27 0.32 0.12
N GLY A 170 -10.22 0.00 -0.75
CA GLY A 170 -11.49 -0.60 -0.36
C GLY A 170 -11.31 -2.01 0.24
N ALA A 171 -10.46 -2.83 -0.38
CA ALA A 171 -10.12 -4.15 0.10
C ALA A 171 -9.38 -4.11 1.45
N ALA A 172 -8.48 -3.15 1.65
CA ALA A 172 -7.79 -2.91 2.92
C ALA A 172 -8.77 -2.52 4.03
N ALA A 173 -9.74 -1.64 3.75
CA ALA A 173 -10.79 -1.29 4.71
C ALA A 173 -11.66 -2.51 5.07
N TRP A 174 -11.97 -3.36 4.09
CA TRP A 174 -12.68 -4.61 4.31
C TRP A 174 -11.86 -5.57 5.19
N ALA A 175 -10.59 -5.78 4.86
CA ALA A 175 -9.70 -6.70 5.55
C ALA A 175 -9.49 -6.26 7.00
N ALA A 176 -9.24 -4.96 7.21
CA ALA A 176 -9.11 -4.37 8.53
C ALA A 176 -10.32 -4.66 9.44
N ARG A 177 -11.55 -4.54 8.92
CA ARG A 177 -12.77 -4.80 9.69
C ARG A 177 -12.98 -6.27 10.04
N ARG A 178 -12.45 -7.18 9.24
CA ARG A 178 -12.61 -8.63 9.41
C ARG A 178 -11.53 -9.23 10.30
N LEU A 179 -10.27 -8.90 10.02
CA LEU A 179 -9.12 -9.46 10.72
C LEU A 179 -8.98 -8.96 12.15
N GLU A 180 -9.50 -7.76 12.45
CA GLU A 180 -9.45 -7.21 13.79
C GLU A 180 -10.84 -7.06 14.43
N CYS A 181 -10.97 -7.59 15.65
CA CYS A 181 -12.20 -7.51 16.42
C CYS A 181 -12.32 -6.17 17.14
N ARG A 182 -11.19 -5.57 17.53
CA ARG A 182 -11.18 -4.32 18.28
C ARG A 182 -11.24 -3.12 17.34
N PRO A 183 -12.14 -2.14 17.57
CA PRO A 183 -12.26 -0.94 16.72
C PRO A 183 -10.94 -0.19 16.49
N ALA A 184 -10.12 -0.08 17.54
CA ALA A 184 -8.78 0.50 17.48
C ALA A 184 -7.82 -0.32 16.59
N GLY A 185 -7.86 -1.65 16.72
CA GLY A 185 -7.04 -2.56 15.92
C GLY A 185 -7.37 -2.48 14.43
N ARG A 186 -8.66 -2.39 14.08
CA ARG A 186 -9.12 -2.20 12.69
C ARG A 186 -8.51 -0.95 12.06
N SER A 187 -8.60 0.16 12.77
CA SER A 187 -8.13 1.46 12.29
C SER A 187 -6.61 1.50 12.13
N LEU A 188 -5.89 0.87 13.07
CA LEU A 188 -4.44 0.69 12.98
C LEU A 188 -4.06 -0.19 11.80
N LEU A 189 -4.67 -1.37 11.65
CA LEU A 189 -4.41 -2.28 10.54
C LEU A 189 -4.71 -1.63 9.19
N PHE A 190 -5.84 -0.94 9.06
CA PHE A 190 -6.15 -0.17 7.87
C PHE A 190 -5.07 0.87 7.58
N GLY A 191 -4.70 1.67 8.57
CA GLY A 191 -3.64 2.68 8.46
C GLY A 191 -2.32 2.08 7.97
N LEU A 192 -1.90 0.95 8.53
CA LEU A 192 -0.69 0.24 8.11
C LEU A 192 -0.77 -0.23 6.65
N LEU A 193 -1.90 -0.81 6.24
CA LEU A 193 -2.09 -1.26 4.85
C LEU A 193 -2.08 -0.09 3.86
N VAL A 194 -2.69 1.04 4.22
CA VAL A 194 -2.77 2.24 3.36
C VAL A 194 -1.65 3.27 3.62
N SER A 195 -0.59 2.88 4.33
CA SER A 195 0.64 3.66 4.46
C SER A 195 1.88 2.83 4.13
N ALA A 196 1.70 1.60 3.63
CA ALA A 196 2.81 0.73 3.30
C ALA A 196 3.55 1.23 2.05
N PRO A 197 4.89 1.06 1.97
CA PRO A 197 5.67 1.48 0.80
C PRO A 197 5.17 0.91 -0.54
N ILE A 198 4.50 -0.25 -0.50
CA ILE A 198 3.87 -0.88 -1.66
C ILE A 198 2.88 0.05 -2.37
N LEU A 199 2.30 1.05 -1.70
CA LEU A 199 1.37 1.98 -2.34
C LEU A 199 1.97 2.79 -3.50
N GLN A 200 3.29 2.89 -3.58
CA GLN A 200 3.96 3.52 -4.71
C GLN A 200 3.58 2.86 -6.04
N ILE A 201 3.32 1.54 -6.05
CA ILE A 201 2.92 0.83 -7.29
C ILE A 201 1.58 1.30 -7.83
N PHE A 202 0.76 1.96 -7.01
CA PHE A 202 -0.55 2.49 -7.40
C PHE A 202 -0.49 3.91 -7.95
N MET A 203 0.65 4.60 -7.82
CA MET A 203 0.83 5.98 -8.28
C MET A 203 1.12 6.04 -9.80
N GLY A 204 0.35 5.30 -10.59
CA GLY A 204 0.52 5.20 -12.03
C GLY A 204 1.83 4.56 -12.48
N TYR A 205 2.48 3.82 -11.58
CA TYR A 205 3.67 3.05 -11.89
C TYR A 205 3.31 1.96 -12.90
N ALA A 206 3.91 2.00 -14.09
CA ALA A 206 3.55 1.16 -15.22
C ALA A 206 4.11 -0.27 -15.09
N GLU A 207 3.84 -0.91 -13.95
CA GLU A 207 4.13 -2.31 -13.70
C GLU A 207 2.84 -3.10 -13.49
N VAL A 208 2.95 -4.42 -13.63
CA VAL A 208 1.80 -5.32 -13.53
C VAL A 208 1.48 -5.77 -12.10
N TYR A 209 2.27 -5.32 -11.12
CA TYR A 209 2.08 -5.70 -9.72
C TYR A 209 0.89 -5.02 -9.04
N ALA A 210 0.33 -3.95 -9.60
CA ALA A 210 -0.80 -3.27 -8.98
C ALA A 210 -2.07 -4.16 -8.93
N PRO A 211 -2.52 -4.77 -10.04
CA PRO A 211 -3.56 -5.80 -9.99
C PRO A 211 -3.20 -7.00 -9.11
N LEU A 212 -1.93 -7.42 -9.12
CA LEU A 212 -1.44 -8.50 -8.26
C LEU A 212 -1.67 -8.22 -6.78
N ALA A 213 -1.33 -7.01 -6.30
CA ALA A 213 -1.51 -6.63 -4.90
C ALA A 213 -3.00 -6.66 -4.48
N VAL A 214 -3.91 -6.27 -5.39
CA VAL A 214 -5.36 -6.41 -5.18
C VAL A 214 -5.76 -7.88 -5.10
N ALA A 215 -5.27 -8.71 -6.02
CA ALA A 215 -5.58 -10.14 -6.07
C ALA A 215 -5.08 -10.88 -4.81
N LEU A 216 -3.87 -10.56 -4.33
CA LEU A 216 -3.33 -11.12 -3.08
C LEU A 216 -4.13 -10.69 -1.85
N MET A 217 -4.59 -9.44 -1.80
CA MET A 217 -5.49 -8.97 -0.73
C MET A 217 -6.83 -9.70 -0.79
N ALA A 218 -7.39 -9.89 -1.99
CA ALA A 218 -8.62 -10.64 -2.21
C ALA A 218 -8.45 -12.14 -1.87
N PHE A 219 -7.29 -12.72 -2.15
CA PHE A 219 -6.94 -14.09 -1.77
C PHE A 219 -6.94 -14.26 -0.25
N ALA A 220 -6.18 -13.42 0.46
CA ALA A 220 -6.14 -13.43 1.92
C ALA A 220 -7.53 -13.21 2.53
N ALA A 221 -8.30 -12.29 1.96
CA ALA A 221 -9.68 -12.03 2.32
C ALA A 221 -10.58 -13.27 2.19
N CYS A 222 -10.52 -13.96 1.06
CA CYS A 222 -11.32 -15.15 0.82
C CYS A 222 -10.93 -16.30 1.76
N LEU A 223 -9.65 -16.46 2.10
CA LEU A 223 -9.20 -17.43 3.10
C LEU A 223 -9.80 -17.17 4.48
N CYS A 224 -9.88 -15.90 4.90
CA CYS A 224 -10.55 -15.55 6.15
C CYS A 224 -12.05 -15.87 6.12
N LEU A 225 -12.72 -15.61 4.99
CA LEU A 225 -14.13 -15.96 4.83
C LEU A 225 -14.39 -17.47 4.85
N ASP A 226 -13.50 -18.26 4.25
CA ASP A 226 -13.55 -19.71 4.27
C ASP A 226 -13.34 -20.26 5.70
N ALA A 227 -12.34 -19.75 6.42
CA ALA A 227 -12.12 -20.10 7.82
C ALA A 227 -13.31 -19.74 8.74
N GLU A 228 -14.09 -18.72 8.38
CA GLU A 228 -15.35 -18.34 9.06
C GLU A 228 -16.58 -19.14 8.59
N GLY A 229 -16.45 -20.02 7.58
CA GLY A 229 -17.55 -20.77 6.98
C GLY A 229 -18.52 -19.91 6.16
N LYS A 230 -18.08 -18.73 5.68
CA LYS A 230 -18.92 -17.74 4.97
C LYS A 230 -18.69 -17.71 3.46
N ALA A 231 -17.60 -18.29 2.98
CA ALA A 231 -17.31 -18.45 1.57
C ALA A 231 -16.66 -19.82 1.34
N PRO A 232 -16.75 -20.39 0.14
CA PRO A 232 -16.03 -21.61 -0.21
C PRO A 232 -14.58 -21.32 -0.60
N LEU A 233 -13.66 -22.24 -0.31
CA LEU A 233 -12.23 -22.16 -0.63
C LEU A 233 -11.92 -21.81 -2.11
N TRP A 234 -12.78 -22.20 -3.05
CA TRP A 234 -12.55 -21.89 -4.46
C TRP A 234 -12.59 -20.38 -4.78
N TRP A 235 -13.19 -19.54 -3.92
CA TRP A 235 -13.09 -18.08 -4.04
C TRP A 235 -11.65 -17.61 -3.87
N ALA A 236 -10.92 -18.17 -2.89
CA ALA A 236 -9.50 -17.92 -2.75
C ALA A 236 -8.73 -18.45 -3.97
N GLY A 237 -9.05 -19.66 -4.43
CA GLY A 237 -8.47 -20.21 -5.66
C GLY A 237 -8.64 -19.28 -6.88
N ALA A 238 -9.81 -18.66 -7.05
CA ALA A 238 -10.07 -17.70 -8.12
C ALA A 238 -9.24 -16.41 -7.95
N ALA A 239 -9.15 -15.85 -6.74
CA ALA A 239 -8.32 -14.68 -6.48
C ALA A 239 -6.83 -14.99 -6.72
N TRP A 240 -6.36 -16.18 -6.33
CA TRP A 240 -5.00 -16.64 -6.62
C TRP A 240 -4.74 -16.82 -8.11
N ALA A 241 -5.72 -17.33 -8.88
CA ALA A 241 -5.59 -17.44 -10.33
C ALA A 241 -5.46 -16.07 -11.03
N VAL A 242 -6.01 -15.00 -10.45
CA VAL A 242 -5.79 -13.63 -10.94
C VAL A 242 -4.39 -13.10 -10.57
N ALA A 243 -3.80 -13.64 -9.50
CA ALA A 243 -2.47 -13.28 -9.02
C ALA A 243 -1.32 -14.00 -9.76
N LEU A 244 -1.60 -14.99 -10.61
CA LEU A 244 -0.60 -15.73 -11.39
C LEU A 244 -0.54 -15.22 -12.83
#